data_AF-A0A4S4HTI5-F1
#
_entry.id   AF-A0A4S4HTI5-F1
#
_cell.length_a   1.000
_cell.length_b   1.000
_cell.length_c   1.000
_cell.angle_alpha   90.00
_cell.angle_beta   90.00
_cell.angle_gamma   90.00
#
_symmetry.space_group_name_H-M   'P 1'
#
loop_
_entity.id
_entity.type
_entity.pdbx_description
1 polymer ?
#
loop_
_entity_poly.entity_id
_entity_poly.type
_entity_poly.pdbx_seq_one_letter_code
_entity_poly.pdbx_strand_id
1 'polypeptide(L)'
;MNFPIQRSKSVVFFVCLTLAFMFVYPLVMIVANKEQWMSALIGMGLCFIVNVPLVWEVFIKKHKVENGVLKYGILNDDIVLKEIRIIRQVGKLLEITTHSYKVHLLAMPQHMKQFLSFVEKENPHVKIEIVGKK
;
A
#
# COMPACT_ATOMS: atom_id res chain seq x y z
N MET A 1 14.12 2.71 6.21
CA MET A 1 13.83 4.10 5.73
C MET A 1 12.43 4.10 5.11
N ASN A 2 11.64 5.15 5.34
CA ASN A 2 10.27 5.22 4.81
C ASN A 2 10.31 5.77 3.38
N PHE A 3 9.85 4.98 2.41
CA PHE A 3 9.74 5.40 1.02
C PHE A 3 8.29 5.72 0.68
N PRO A 4 7.89 6.99 0.59
CA PRO A 4 6.54 7.31 0.14
C PRO A 4 6.42 6.94 -1.34
N ILE A 5 5.49 6.04 -1.66
CA ILE A 5 5.08 5.75 -3.04
C ILE A 5 3.89 6.64 -3.39
N GLN A 6 3.81 7.08 -4.64
CA GLN A 6 2.74 7.94 -5.11
C GLN A 6 1.37 7.28 -4.89
N ARG A 7 0.60 7.79 -3.92
CA ARG A 7 -0.74 7.30 -3.62
C ARG A 7 -1.68 7.72 -4.75
N SER A 8 -2.52 6.79 -5.21
CA SER A 8 -3.62 7.16 -6.10
C SER A 8 -4.57 8.09 -5.38
N LYS A 9 -4.74 9.32 -5.89
CA LYS A 9 -5.67 10.33 -5.33
C LYS A 9 -7.10 9.79 -5.24
N SER A 10 -7.49 8.95 -6.20
CA SER A 10 -8.81 8.32 -6.25
C SER A 10 -9.03 7.32 -5.10
N VAL A 11 -8.03 6.50 -4.78
CA VAL A 11 -8.12 5.54 -3.66
C VAL A 11 -8.21 6.27 -2.33
N VAL A 12 -7.43 7.34 -2.14
CA VAL A 12 -7.50 8.17 -0.93
C VAL A 12 -8.88 8.80 -0.78
N PHE A 13 -9.43 9.36 -1.86
CA PHE A 13 -10.77 9.95 -1.87
C PHE A 13 -11.85 8.91 -1.51
N PHE A 14 -11.78 7.71 -2.10
CA PHE A 14 -12.75 6.65 -1.84
C PHE A 14 -12.72 6.18 -0.37
N VAL A 15 -11.53 6.08 0.21
CA VAL A 15 -11.33 5.68 1.62
C VAL A 15 -11.83 6.77 2.57
N CYS A 16 -11.59 8.05 2.26
CA CYS A 16 -12.16 9.16 3.02
C CYS A 16 -13.69 9.16 2.96
N LEU A 17 -14.28 8.86 1.79
CA LEU A 17 -15.73 8.78 1.63
C LEU A 17 -16.33 7.63 2.46
N THR A 18 -15.72 6.45 2.42
CA THR A 18 -16.17 5.29 3.21
C THR A 18 -16.04 5.56 4.71
N LEU A 19 -14.94 6.17 5.16
CA LEU A 19 -14.79 6.62 6.55
C LEU A 19 -15.89 7.59 6.95
N ALA A 20 -16.19 8.61 6.13
CA ALA A 20 -17.25 9.57 6.43
C ALA A 20 -18.62 8.88 6.56
N PHE A 21 -18.96 7.97 5.64
CA PHE A 21 -20.18 7.17 5.74
C PHE A 21 -20.23 6.32 7.01
N MET A 22 -19.08 5.78 7.41
CA MET A 22 -18.96 4.92 8.59
C MET A 22 -19.24 5.65 9.90
N PHE A 23 -19.02 6.97 9.96
CA PHE A 23 -19.39 7.78 11.12
C PHE A 23 -20.79 8.38 11.01
N VAL A 24 -21.19 8.81 9.82
CA VAL A 24 -22.49 9.48 9.60
C VAL A 24 -23.65 8.49 9.71
N TYR A 25 -23.54 7.32 9.09
CA TYR A 25 -24.65 6.35 9.06
C TYR A 25 -25.08 5.87 10.47
N PRO A 26 -24.15 5.49 11.37
CA PRO A 26 -24.52 5.10 12.72
C PRO A 26 -25.08 6.26 13.55
N LEU A 27 -24.57 7.49 13.38
CA LEU A 27 -25.12 8.67 14.04
C LEU A 27 -26.57 8.94 13.64
N VAL A 28 -26.88 8.82 12.34
CA VAL A 28 -28.25 8.97 11.82
C VAL A 28 -29.16 7.88 12.39
N MET A 29 -28.70 6.62 12.41
CA MET A 29 -29.48 5.50 12.96
C MET A 29 -29.74 5.64 14.47
N ILE A 30 -28.76 6.11 15.23
CA ILE A 30 -28.85 6.40 16.66
C ILE A 30 -29.89 7.48 16.97
N VAL A 31 -29.96 8.52 16.15
CA VAL A 31 -30.92 9.63 16.31
C VAL A 31 -32.31 9.23 15.85
N ALA A 32 -32.41 8.53 14.71
CA ALA A 32 -33.67 8.15 14.10
C ALA A 32 -34.37 6.98 14.80
N ASN A 33 -33.62 6.05 15.41
CA ASN A 33 -34.16 4.77 15.90
C ASN A 33 -33.78 4.52 17.37
N LYS A 34 -34.33 5.35 18.28
CA LYS A 34 -34.02 5.33 19.72
C LYS A 34 -34.23 3.98 20.42
N GLU A 35 -35.12 3.14 19.91
CA GLU A 35 -35.45 1.83 20.51
C GLU A 35 -34.46 0.71 20.10
N GLN A 36 -33.74 0.87 18.99
CA GLN A 36 -32.86 -0.17 18.43
C GLN A 36 -31.38 0.21 18.50
N TRP A 37 -31.00 0.99 19.51
CA TRP A 37 -29.63 1.47 19.71
C TRP A 37 -28.58 0.34 19.76
N MET A 38 -28.97 -0.82 20.27
CA MET A 38 -28.08 -1.98 20.43
C MET A 38 -27.71 -2.62 19.09
N SER A 39 -28.65 -2.72 18.14
CA SER A 39 -28.35 -3.22 16.78
C SER A 39 -27.55 -2.20 15.96
N ALA A 40 -27.81 -0.90 16.17
CA ALA A 40 -27.01 0.17 15.58
C ALA A 40 -25.55 0.11 16.06
N LEU A 41 -25.30 -0.14 17.35
CA LEU A 41 -23.95 -0.33 17.90
C LEU A 41 -23.25 -1.57 17.33
N ILE A 42 -23.96 -2.70 17.17
CA ILE A 42 -23.39 -3.92 16.57
C ILE A 42 -23.04 -3.69 15.10
N GLY A 43 -23.95 -3.06 14.34
CA GLY A 43 -23.69 -2.69 12.95
C GLY A 43 -22.50 -1.73 12.80
N MET A 44 -22.37 -0.80 13.74
CA MET A 44 -21.22 0.11 13.83
C MET A 44 -19.92 -0.67 14.06
N GLY A 45 -19.90 -1.57 15.06
CA GLY A 45 -18.75 -2.43 15.35
C GLY A 45 -18.31 -3.28 14.16
N LEU A 46 -19.26 -3.91 13.46
CA LEU A 46 -18.98 -4.69 12.25
C LEU A 46 -18.43 -3.81 11.11
N CYS A 47 -18.99 -2.62 10.91
CA CYS A 47 -18.46 -1.65 9.95
C CYS A 47 -17.00 -1.27 10.27
N PHE A 48 -16.67 -1.01 11.53
CA PHE A 48 -15.30 -0.75 11.95
C PHE A 48 -14.37 -1.93 11.66
N ILE A 49 -14.77 -3.16 12.02
CA ILE A 49 -13.93 -4.35 11.83
C ILE A 49 -13.59 -4.58 10.36
N VAL A 50 -14.53 -4.39 9.44
CA VAL A 50 -14.31 -4.62 8.01
C VAL A 50 -13.50 -3.49 7.35
N ASN A 51 -13.69 -2.24 7.79
CA ASN A 51 -13.05 -1.08 7.17
C ASN A 51 -11.70 -0.69 7.80
N VAL A 52 -11.42 -1.06 9.05
CA VAL A 52 -10.11 -0.81 9.70
C VAL A 52 -8.96 -1.44 8.91
N PRO A 53 -9.04 -2.70 8.41
CA PRO A 53 -8.02 -3.27 7.53
C PRO A 53 -7.80 -2.45 6.24
N LEU A 54 -8.87 -1.96 5.61
CA LEU A 54 -8.82 -1.12 4.40
C LEU A 54 -8.13 0.23 4.68
N VAL A 55 -8.47 0.88 5.80
CA VAL A 55 -7.84 2.12 6.22
C VAL A 55 -6.37 1.87 6.58
N TRP A 56 -6.07 0.79 7.28
CA TRP A 56 -4.70 0.37 7.59
C TRP A 56 -3.86 0.10 6.33
N GLU A 57 -4.46 -0.53 5.32
CA GLU A 57 -3.87 -0.80 4.01
C GLU A 57 -3.51 0.48 3.25
N VAL A 58 -4.36 1.49 3.34
CA VAL A 58 -4.19 2.75 2.62
C VAL A 58 -3.23 3.70 3.35
N PHE A 59 -3.27 3.72 4.68
CA PHE A 59 -2.58 4.73 5.49
C PHE A 59 -1.30 4.24 6.17
N ILE A 60 -1.21 3.00 6.65
CA ILE A 60 -0.16 2.60 7.61
C ILE A 60 0.89 1.64 7.02
N LYS A 61 0.50 0.61 6.26
CA LYS A 61 1.44 -0.48 5.89
C LYS A 61 2.25 -0.24 4.60
N LYS A 62 2.06 0.89 3.91
CA LYS A 62 2.54 1.04 2.53
C LYS A 62 4.02 1.44 2.42
N HIS A 63 4.82 0.51 1.89
CA HIS A 63 6.11 0.74 1.21
C HIS A 63 7.27 1.19 2.09
N LYS A 64 7.53 0.41 3.14
CA LYS A 64 8.74 0.60 3.96
C LYS A 64 9.81 -0.39 3.53
N VAL A 65 11.04 0.10 3.45
CA VAL A 65 12.22 -0.76 3.45
C VAL A 65 12.69 -0.85 4.90
N GLU A 66 12.50 -2.03 5.50
CA GLU A 66 12.95 -2.37 6.85
C GLU A 66 13.96 -3.52 6.73
N ASN A 67 15.17 -3.32 7.24
CA ASN A 67 16.22 -4.35 7.29
C ASN A 67 16.49 -5.06 5.94
N GLY A 68 16.52 -4.31 4.84
CA GLY A 68 16.75 -4.88 3.51
C GLY A 68 15.54 -5.61 2.91
N VAL A 69 14.36 -5.50 3.54
CA VAL A 69 13.10 -6.06 3.04
C VAL A 69 12.16 -4.93 2.65
N LEU A 70 11.72 -4.96 1.39
CA LEU A 70 10.68 -4.09 0.84
C LEU A 70 9.32 -4.71 1.15
N LYS A 71 8.62 -4.14 2.12
CA LYS A 71 7.24 -4.49 2.45
C LYS A 71 6.30 -3.66 1.59
N TYR A 72 5.57 -4.29 0.68
CA TYR A 72 4.70 -3.58 -0.25
C TYR A 72 3.32 -4.22 -0.37
N GLY A 73 2.30 -3.52 0.12
CA GLY A 73 0.94 -4.09 0.22
C GLY A 73 0.81 -5.11 1.37
N ILE A 74 -0.43 -5.46 1.71
CA ILE A 74 -0.72 -6.45 2.78
C ILE A 74 -0.81 -7.87 2.21
N LEU A 75 -1.34 -7.99 0.99
CA LEU A 75 -1.60 -9.27 0.31
C LEU A 75 -0.45 -9.74 -0.57
N ASN A 76 0.59 -8.92 -0.77
CA ASN A 76 1.75 -9.33 -1.55
C ASN A 76 2.85 -9.82 -0.63
N ASP A 77 3.62 -10.78 -1.14
CA ASP A 77 4.82 -11.25 -0.48
C ASP A 77 5.83 -10.11 -0.32
N ASP A 78 6.46 -10.05 0.84
CA ASP A 78 7.59 -9.14 1.08
C ASP A 78 8.74 -9.45 0.10
N ILE A 79 9.38 -8.40 -0.43
CA ILE A 79 10.52 -8.56 -1.35
C ILE A 79 11.80 -8.32 -0.59
N VAL A 80 12.68 -9.32 -0.54
CA VAL A 80 14.03 -9.10 -0.02
C VAL A 80 14.86 -8.40 -1.09
N LEU A 81 15.45 -7.24 -0.78
CA LEU A 81 16.18 -6.42 -1.75
C LEU A 81 17.38 -7.17 -2.36
N LYS A 82 18.06 -7.99 -1.56
CA LYS A 82 19.18 -8.83 -2.02
C LYS A 82 18.78 -9.85 -3.10
N GLU A 83 17.50 -10.22 -3.15
CA GLU A 83 16.99 -11.21 -4.10
C GLU A 83 16.50 -10.57 -5.39
N ILE A 84 16.46 -9.24 -5.48
CA ILE A 84 16.03 -8.56 -6.69
C ILE A 84 17.08 -8.76 -7.78
N ARG A 85 16.69 -9.38 -8.90
CA ARG A 85 17.55 -9.55 -10.07
C ARG A 85 17.35 -8.46 -11.11
N ILE A 86 16.10 -8.09 -11.37
CA ILE A 86 15.76 -7.16 -12.44
C ILE A 86 14.76 -6.15 -11.91
N ILE A 87 15.05 -4.88 -12.13
CA ILE A 87 14.11 -3.78 -11.94
C ILE A 87 13.87 -3.15 -13.31
N ARG A 88 12.63 -3.15 -13.77
CA ARG A 88 12.25 -2.60 -15.07
C ARG A 88 11.12 -1.59 -14.92
N GLN A 89 11.19 -0.49 -15.65
CA GLN A 89 10.07 0.43 -15.77
C GLN A 89 9.11 -0.04 -16.87
N VAL A 90 7.84 -0.24 -16.52
CA VAL A 90 6.77 -0.62 -17.44
C VAL A 90 5.66 0.44 -17.36
N GLY A 91 5.72 1.40 -18.27
CA GLY A 91 4.81 2.56 -18.26
C GLY A 91 4.93 3.40 -16.99
N LYS A 92 3.87 3.43 -16.18
CA LYS A 92 3.81 4.14 -14.88
C LYS A 92 4.11 3.24 -13.68
N LEU A 93 4.46 1.98 -13.92
CA LEU A 93 4.73 0.97 -12.91
C LEU A 93 6.19 0.53 -12.97
N LEU A 94 6.66 -0.03 -11.86
CA LEU A 94 7.95 -0.65 -11.69
C LEU A 94 7.74 -2.16 -11.54
N GLU A 95 8.33 -2.92 -12.44
CA GLU A 95 8.37 -4.37 -12.38
C GLU A 95 9.66 -4.81 -11.66
N ILE A 96 9.53 -5.63 -10.63
CA ILE A 96 10.63 -6.20 -9.87
C ILE A 96 10.58 -7.71 -10.02
N THR A 97 11.66 -8.29 -10.56
CA THR A 97 11.83 -9.74 -10.65
C THR A 97 12.83 -10.19 -9.59
N THR A 98 12.44 -11.15 -8.76
CA THR A 98 13.30 -11.75 -7.74
C THR A 98 14.06 -12.97 -8.26
N HIS A 99 15.01 -13.47 -7.47
CA HIS A 99 15.79 -14.66 -7.82
C HIS A 99 14.92 -15.91 -7.97
N SER A 100 13.81 -15.99 -7.22
CA SER A 100 12.82 -17.06 -7.35
C SER A 100 11.90 -16.92 -8.58
N TYR A 101 12.26 -16.06 -9.55
CA TYR A 101 11.47 -15.75 -10.74
C TYR A 101 10.05 -15.24 -10.45
N LYS A 102 9.80 -14.73 -9.24
CA LYS A 102 8.54 -14.03 -8.94
C LYS A 102 8.62 -12.62 -9.51
N VAL A 103 7.54 -12.21 -10.18
CA VAL A 103 7.41 -10.89 -10.78
C VAL A 103 6.42 -10.07 -9.96
N HIS A 104 6.87 -8.91 -9.51
CA HIS A 104 6.14 -8.02 -8.63
C HIS A 104 5.94 -6.68 -9.32
N LEU A 105 4.69 -6.26 -9.47
CA LEU A 105 4.36 -4.93 -10.00
C LEU A 105 4.14 -3.94 -8.86
N LEU A 106 4.92 -2.87 -8.88
CA LEU A 106 4.91 -1.80 -7.91
C LEU A 106 4.55 -0.48 -8.57
N ALA A 107 3.88 0.40 -7.84
CA ALA A 107 3.76 1.79 -8.27
C ALA A 107 5.11 2.50 -8.16
N MET A 108 5.35 3.47 -9.05
CA MET A 108 6.58 4.26 -9.11
C MET A 108 6.90 4.92 -7.73
N PRO A 109 8.05 4.63 -7.11
CA PRO A 109 8.45 5.30 -5.88
C PRO A 109 8.64 6.80 -6.08
N GLN A 110 8.27 7.64 -5.09
CA GLN A 110 8.46 9.10 -5.22
C GLN A 110 9.94 9.48 -5.31
N HIS A 111 10.80 8.76 -4.58
CA HIS A 111 12.25 8.96 -4.57
C HIS A 111 12.97 7.80 -5.29
N MET A 112 12.74 7.68 -6.60
CA MET A 112 13.27 6.58 -7.42
C MET A 112 14.79 6.40 -7.28
N LYS A 113 15.58 7.48 -7.37
CA LYS A 113 17.05 7.41 -7.28
C LYS A 113 17.54 6.80 -5.96
N GLN A 114 16.91 7.21 -4.86
CA GLN A 114 17.24 6.68 -3.53
C GLN A 114 16.84 5.20 -3.44
N PHE A 115 15.65 4.82 -3.91
CA PHE A 115 15.22 3.43 -3.93
C PHE A 115 16.22 2.53 -4.67
N LEU A 116 16.64 2.93 -5.88
CA LEU A 116 17.61 2.18 -6.68
C LEU A 116 18.97 2.06 -5.99
N SER A 117 19.47 3.15 -5.38
CA SER A 117 20.73 3.10 -4.65
C SER A 117 20.69 2.12 -3.46
N PHE A 118 19.53 1.92 -2.84
CA PHE A 118 19.39 0.91 -1.78
C PHE A 118 19.41 -0.50 -2.36
N VAL A 119 18.74 -0.74 -3.49
CA VAL A 119 18.78 -2.04 -4.13
C VAL A 119 20.19 -2.36 -4.61
N GLU A 120 20.89 -1.41 -5.24
CA GLU A 120 22.29 -1.59 -5.66
C GLU A 120 23.24 -1.82 -4.48
N LYS A 121 22.98 -1.20 -3.32
CA LYS A 121 23.77 -1.42 -2.10
C LYS A 121 23.58 -2.85 -1.55
N GLU A 122 22.36 -3.36 -1.57
CA GLU A 122 22.04 -4.71 -1.06
C GLU A 122 22.34 -5.81 -2.09
N ASN A 123 22.26 -5.49 -3.39
CA ASN A 123 22.61 -6.37 -4.50
C ASN A 123 23.30 -5.58 -5.63
N PRO A 124 24.63 -5.57 -5.70
CA PRO A 124 25.37 -4.84 -6.74
C PRO A 124 25.21 -5.45 -8.15
N HIS A 125 24.62 -6.64 -8.28
CA HIS A 125 24.40 -7.32 -9.56
C HIS A 125 22.99 -7.12 -10.12
N VAL A 126 22.19 -6.23 -9.53
CA VAL A 126 20.84 -5.95 -10.02
C VAL A 126 20.88 -5.31 -11.41
N LYS A 127 20.05 -5.83 -12.33
CA LYS A 127 19.86 -5.23 -13.66
C LYS A 127 18.76 -4.17 -13.57
N ILE A 128 19.07 -2.92 -13.92
CA ILE A 128 18.11 -1.81 -13.86
C ILE A 128 17.82 -1.28 -15.28
N GLU A 129 16.58 -1.45 -15.71
CA GLU A 129 16.06 -1.07 -17.03
C GLU A 129 14.99 0.03 -16.89
N ILE A 130 15.42 1.29 -16.77
CA ILE A 130 14.52 2.44 -16.59
C ILE A 130 14.51 3.28 -17.86
N VAL A 131 13.31 3.67 -18.30
CA VAL A 131 13.11 4.49 -19.50
C VAL A 131 13.57 5.92 -19.19
N GLY A 132 14.78 6.26 -19.62
CA GLY A 132 15.38 7.57 -19.37
C GLY A 132 16.88 7.56 -19.03
N LYS A 133 17.50 6.40 -18.82
CA LYS A 133 18.97 6.27 -18.92
C LYS A 133 19.35 6.19 -20.41
N LYS A 134 19.58 7.35 -21.02
CA LYS A 134 20.63 7.50 -22.04
C LYS A 134 21.89 7.98 -21.34
#